data_AF-A0A929B3S0-F1
#
_entry.id   AF-A0A929B3S0-F1
#
_cell.length_a   1.000
_cell.length_b   1.000
_cell.length_c   1.000
_cell.angle_alpha   90.00
_cell.angle_beta   90.00
_cell.angle_gamma   90.00
#
_symmetry.space_group_name_H-M   'P 1'
#
loop_
_entity.id
_entity.type
_entity.pdbx_description
1 polymer ?
#
loop_
_entity_poly.entity_id
_entity_poly.type
_entity_poly.pdbx_seq_one_letter_code
_entity_poly.pdbx_strand_id
1 'polypeptide(L)'
;MSTVPVKVLAGNQLSYEEERDRLHLEKKVEKAFYEAGSALKQIRARRLYRSSHDTFEFYCRERFGFTRQAANYLIAGASIYENLTTNGCQILPTSERQVRSLNGLESIYQCQIWTKAVDVAGGVVPSSRIVKEEVRRFQEKKINPLPFQVGEVCQIIAKDNPELKGKGGCWCIVDQVGEFSCKVNTWDSEYILRPEHLKSLNYAEHECQQMEELGVRMTKLHETGALDTAAMWVLNGLSKLTSPYLTQLEEKLLKVLEQEY
;
A
#
# COMPACT_ATOMS: atom_id res chain seq x y z
N MET A 1 -55.36 -3.34 -22.35
CA MET A 1 -53.89 -3.29 -22.21
C MET A 1 -53.36 -2.49 -23.39
N SER A 2 -52.99 -1.23 -23.16
CA SER A 2 -52.58 -0.31 -24.22
C SER A 2 -51.06 -0.42 -24.42
N THR A 3 -50.64 -1.05 -25.51
CA THR A 3 -49.24 -1.12 -25.94
C THR A 3 -48.88 0.19 -26.63
N VAL A 4 -48.03 0.99 -25.99
CA VAL A 4 -47.46 2.21 -26.59
C VAL A 4 -46.45 1.76 -27.66
N PRO A 5 -46.60 2.17 -28.93
CA PRO A 5 -45.64 1.82 -29.96
C PRO A 5 -44.34 2.63 -29.77
N VAL A 6 -43.23 1.92 -29.55
CA VAL A 6 -41.88 2.50 -29.59
C VAL A 6 -41.60 2.93 -31.03
N LYS A 7 -41.58 4.24 -31.25
CA LYS A 7 -41.30 4.86 -32.54
C LYS A 7 -39.79 4.79 -32.80
N VAL A 8 -39.34 3.78 -33.53
CA VAL A 8 -37.94 3.70 -34.01
C VAL A 8 -37.77 4.76 -35.10
N LEU A 9 -37.12 5.88 -34.76
CA LEU A 9 -36.79 6.96 -35.70
C LEU A 9 -35.57 6.53 -36.53
N ALA A 10 -35.82 6.00 -37.73
CA ALA A 10 -34.81 5.54 -38.69
C ALA A 10 -33.99 6.67 -39.37
N GLY A 11 -33.79 7.81 -38.71
CA GLY A 11 -33.05 8.97 -39.23
C GLY A 11 -32.14 9.63 -38.19
N ASN A 12 -31.73 8.89 -37.15
CA ASN A 12 -31.06 9.43 -35.96
C ASN A 12 -29.65 8.84 -35.74
N GLN A 13 -29.03 8.30 -36.79
CA GLN A 13 -27.65 7.80 -36.75
C GLN A 13 -26.70 8.89 -37.26
N LEU A 14 -25.63 9.16 -36.51
CA LEU A 14 -24.61 10.12 -36.89
C LEU A 14 -23.85 9.60 -38.11
N SER A 15 -23.52 10.50 -39.03
CA SER A 15 -22.56 10.22 -40.09
C SER A 15 -21.16 9.98 -39.50
N TYR A 16 -20.30 9.32 -40.27
CA TYR A 16 -18.90 9.10 -39.88
C TYR A 16 -18.17 10.40 -39.50
N GLU A 17 -18.45 11.50 -40.23
CA GLU A 17 -17.86 12.82 -39.94
C GLU A 17 -18.36 13.36 -38.61
N GLU A 18 -19.67 13.28 -38.34
CA GLU A 18 -20.25 13.72 -37.07
C GLU A 18 -19.77 12.88 -35.87
N GLU A 19 -19.59 11.57 -36.04
CA GLU A 19 -19.01 10.72 -34.98
C GLU A 19 -17.55 11.09 -34.68
N ARG A 20 -16.76 11.34 -35.73
CA ARG A 20 -15.37 11.79 -35.58
C ARG A 20 -15.29 13.14 -34.89
N ASP A 21 -16.15 14.08 -35.29
CA ASP A 21 -16.19 15.43 -34.73
C ASP A 21 -16.67 15.39 -33.27
N ARG A 22 -17.69 14.58 -32.94
CA ARG A 22 -18.10 14.34 -31.56
C ARG A 22 -16.93 13.84 -30.71
N LEU A 23 -16.22 12.81 -31.17
CA LEU A 23 -15.08 12.25 -30.43
C LEU A 23 -13.96 13.28 -30.23
N HIS A 24 -13.69 14.13 -31.23
CA HIS A 24 -12.70 15.20 -31.11
C HIS A 24 -13.12 16.23 -30.06
N LEU A 25 -14.38 16.65 -30.08
CA LEU A 25 -14.93 17.64 -29.14
C LEU A 25 -14.98 17.08 -27.71
N GLU A 26 -15.37 15.83 -27.54
CA GLU A 26 -15.37 15.14 -26.23
C GLU A 26 -13.96 15.13 -25.63
N LYS A 27 -12.94 14.73 -26.39
CA LYS A 27 -11.54 14.75 -25.93
C LYS A 27 -11.07 16.14 -25.52
N LYS A 28 -11.53 17.19 -26.22
CA LYS A 28 -11.20 18.58 -25.88
C LYS A 28 -11.85 18.99 -24.55
N VAL A 29 -13.11 18.59 -24.33
CA VAL A 29 -13.82 18.83 -23.07
C VAL A 29 -13.13 18.10 -21.91
N GLU A 30 -12.78 16.83 -22.08
CA GLU A 30 -12.10 16.01 -21.06
C GLU A 30 -10.72 16.56 -20.67
N LYS A 31 -10.00 17.16 -21.63
CA LYS A 31 -8.67 17.75 -21.41
C LYS A 31 -8.70 19.20 -20.95
N ALA A 32 -9.86 19.86 -20.95
CA ALA A 32 -9.96 21.30 -20.71
C ALA A 32 -9.35 21.73 -19.37
N PHE A 33 -9.55 20.96 -18.29
CA PHE A 33 -8.96 21.31 -16.99
C PHE A 33 -7.44 21.14 -16.98
N TYR A 34 -6.91 20.13 -17.67
CA TYR A 34 -5.48 19.88 -17.80
C TYR A 34 -4.80 21.00 -18.59
N GLU A 35 -5.40 21.41 -19.72
CA GLU A 35 -4.92 22.51 -20.54
C GLU A 35 -4.94 23.83 -19.76
N ALA A 36 -6.05 24.13 -19.08
CA ALA A 36 -6.17 25.32 -18.24
C ALA A 36 -5.14 25.33 -17.10
N GLY A 37 -4.98 24.22 -16.38
CA GLY A 37 -4.01 24.09 -15.30
C GLY A 37 -2.56 24.20 -15.77
N SER A 38 -2.23 23.62 -16.92
CA SER A 38 -0.91 23.72 -17.55
C SER A 38 -0.59 25.15 -17.98
N ALA A 39 -1.56 25.85 -18.58
CA ALA A 39 -1.40 27.26 -18.94
C ALA A 39 -1.21 28.14 -17.70
N LEU A 40 -2.02 27.95 -16.65
CA LEU A 40 -1.88 28.65 -15.38
C LEU A 40 -0.51 28.39 -14.73
N LYS A 41 -0.02 27.15 -14.77
CA LYS A 41 1.32 26.76 -14.28
C LYS A 41 2.41 27.55 -15.01
N GLN A 42 2.33 27.68 -16.33
CA GLN A 42 3.29 28.45 -17.13
C GLN A 42 3.20 29.96 -16.88
N ILE A 43 2.00 30.53 -16.82
CA ILE A 43 1.78 31.95 -16.49
C ILE A 43 2.41 32.27 -15.13
N ARG A 44 2.19 31.40 -14.13
CA ARG A 44 2.74 31.56 -12.78
C ARG A 44 4.27 31.48 -12.79
N ALA A 45 4.84 30.42 -13.38
CA ALA A 45 6.27 30.16 -13.38
C ALA A 45 7.08 31.27 -14.08
N ARG A 46 6.57 31.77 -15.20
CA ARG A 46 7.22 32.84 -15.98
C ARG A 46 6.82 34.25 -15.54
N ARG A 47 5.96 34.36 -14.51
CA ARG A 47 5.40 35.63 -14.00
C ARG A 47 4.80 36.50 -15.11
N LEU A 48 4.05 35.92 -16.05
CA LEU A 48 3.48 36.64 -17.21
C LEU A 48 2.36 37.63 -16.82
N TYR A 49 1.95 37.66 -15.56
CA TYR A 49 0.99 38.61 -15.00
C TYR A 49 1.64 39.94 -14.53
N ARG A 50 2.97 39.99 -14.42
CA ARG A 50 3.72 41.07 -13.75
C ARG A 50 3.56 42.47 -14.35
N SER A 51 3.08 42.59 -15.58
CA SER A 51 2.88 43.89 -16.24
C SER A 51 1.53 44.53 -15.92
N SER A 52 0.59 43.77 -15.35
CA SER A 52 -0.77 44.24 -15.07
C SER A 52 -1.21 44.01 -13.63
N HIS A 53 -0.65 43.01 -12.93
CA HIS A 53 -1.06 42.63 -11.57
C HIS A 53 0.16 42.30 -10.71
N ASP A 54 0.12 42.67 -9.43
CA ASP A 54 1.23 42.44 -8.50
C ASP A 54 1.40 40.97 -8.10
N THR A 55 0.30 40.23 -8.05
CA THR A 55 0.26 38.82 -7.64
C THR A 55 -0.47 37.95 -8.65
N PHE A 56 -0.05 36.68 -8.72
CA PHE A 56 -0.68 35.68 -9.59
C PHE A 56 -2.15 35.47 -9.21
N GLU A 57 -2.44 35.45 -7.91
CA GLU A 57 -3.79 35.28 -7.38
C GLU A 57 -4.73 36.40 -7.81
N PHE A 58 -4.27 37.65 -7.75
CA PHE A 58 -5.08 38.79 -8.19
C PHE A 58 -5.37 38.71 -9.69
N TYR A 59 -4.35 38.36 -10.49
CA TYR A 59 -4.51 38.14 -11.93
C TYR A 59 -5.53 37.04 -12.25
N CYS A 60 -5.47 35.90 -11.57
CA CYS A 60 -6.42 34.80 -11.79
C CYS A 60 -7.86 35.17 -11.43
N ARG A 61 -8.04 35.98 -10.38
CA ARG A 61 -9.36 36.47 -9.96
C ARG A 61 -9.94 37.43 -11.00
N GLU A 62 -9.20 38.47 -11.36
CA GLU A 62 -9.70 39.50 -12.28
C GLU A 62 -9.89 38.99 -13.71
N ARG A 63 -8.96 38.16 -14.22
CA ARG A 63 -9.01 37.73 -15.62
C ARG A 63 -9.91 36.52 -15.86
N PHE A 64 -9.98 35.59 -14.91
CA PHE A 64 -10.65 34.30 -15.11
C PHE A 64 -11.74 34.01 -14.07
N GLY A 65 -11.95 34.88 -13.09
CA GLY A 65 -12.92 34.64 -12.00
C GLY A 65 -12.51 33.50 -11.06
N PHE A 66 -11.25 33.06 -11.09
CA PHE A 66 -10.79 31.96 -10.24
C PHE A 66 -10.36 32.45 -8.87
N THR A 67 -10.80 31.75 -7.83
CA THR A 67 -10.21 31.93 -6.50
C THR A 67 -8.78 31.41 -6.49
N ARG A 68 -7.96 31.90 -5.56
CA ARG A 68 -6.59 31.39 -5.32
C ARG A 68 -6.55 29.86 -5.22
N GLN A 69 -7.50 29.28 -4.47
CA GLN A 69 -7.58 27.85 -4.24
C GLN A 69 -7.95 27.10 -5.53
N ALA A 70 -8.92 27.60 -6.31
CA ALA A 70 -9.30 27.00 -7.59
C ALA A 70 -8.13 26.99 -8.60
N ALA A 71 -7.40 28.11 -8.71
CA ALA A 71 -6.23 28.21 -9.57
C ALA A 71 -5.12 27.21 -9.15
N ASN A 72 -4.85 27.09 -7.85
CA ASN A 72 -3.87 26.13 -7.33
C ASN A 72 -4.30 24.68 -7.57
N TYR A 73 -5.59 24.37 -7.41
CA TYR A 73 -6.12 23.04 -7.70
C TYR A 73 -6.03 22.67 -9.17
N LEU A 74 -6.31 23.60 -10.10
CA LEU A 74 -6.12 23.35 -11.53
C LEU A 74 -4.64 23.06 -11.85
N ILE A 75 -3.70 23.81 -11.29
CA ILE A 75 -2.25 23.60 -11.49
C ILE A 75 -1.81 22.24 -10.93
N ALA A 76 -2.27 21.87 -9.73
CA ALA A 76 -1.96 20.59 -9.11
C ALA A 76 -2.55 19.44 -9.91
N GLY A 77 -3.83 19.54 -10.29
CA GLY A 77 -4.53 18.54 -11.10
C GLY A 77 -3.85 18.33 -12.45
N ALA A 78 -3.38 19.39 -13.11
CA ALA A 78 -2.63 19.27 -14.35
C ALA A 78 -1.29 18.54 -14.18
N SER A 79 -0.59 18.77 -13.07
CA SER A 79 0.67 18.08 -12.78
C SER A 79 0.44 16.59 -12.46
N ILE A 80 -0.66 16.24 -11.79
CA ILE A 80 -1.05 14.84 -11.55
C ILE A 80 -1.44 14.18 -12.88
N TYR A 81 -2.22 14.85 -13.73
CA TYR A 81 -2.58 14.33 -15.06
C TYR A 81 -1.34 14.03 -15.91
N GLU A 82 -0.36 14.93 -15.92
CA GLU A 82 0.94 14.77 -16.60
C GLU A 82 1.70 13.54 -16.07
N ASN A 83 1.74 13.36 -14.73
CA ASN A 83 2.34 12.20 -14.09
C ASN A 83 1.64 10.88 -14.50
N LEU A 84 0.31 10.83 -14.46
CA LEU A 84 -0.46 9.64 -14.88
C LEU A 84 -0.22 9.30 -16.37
N THR A 85 -0.17 10.32 -17.22
CA THR A 85 0.09 10.17 -18.65
C THR A 85 1.51 9.62 -18.89
N THR A 86 2.52 10.19 -18.22
CA THR A 86 3.93 9.79 -18.36
C THR A 86 4.16 8.35 -17.93
N ASN A 87 3.45 7.90 -16.90
CA ASN A 87 3.55 6.53 -16.37
C ASN A 87 2.59 5.53 -17.04
N GLY A 88 1.99 5.89 -18.18
CA GLY A 88 1.25 4.95 -19.02
C GLY A 88 -0.14 4.56 -18.53
N CYS A 89 -0.76 5.34 -17.63
CA CYS A 89 -2.16 5.12 -17.25
C CYS A 89 -3.07 5.27 -18.47
N GLN A 90 -3.83 4.22 -18.80
CA GLN A 90 -4.70 4.21 -19.99
C GLN A 90 -5.95 5.08 -19.81
N ILE A 91 -6.53 5.05 -18.61
CA ILE A 91 -7.71 5.84 -18.25
C ILE A 91 -7.23 7.06 -17.49
N LEU A 92 -7.48 8.24 -18.07
CA LEU A 92 -7.01 9.52 -17.53
C LEU A 92 -8.15 10.29 -16.84
N PRO A 93 -7.83 11.15 -15.87
CA PRO A 93 -8.84 12.00 -15.23
C PRO A 93 -9.48 12.96 -16.24
N THR A 94 -10.77 13.20 -16.11
CA THR A 94 -11.53 14.16 -16.94
C THR A 94 -11.90 15.43 -16.17
N SER A 95 -11.65 15.45 -14.86
CA SER A 95 -11.90 16.60 -13.99
C SER A 95 -10.85 16.73 -12.89
N GLU A 96 -10.48 17.96 -12.55
CA GLU A 96 -9.60 18.26 -11.41
C GLU A 96 -10.10 17.66 -10.11
N ARG A 97 -11.43 17.62 -9.90
CA ARG A 97 -12.02 17.10 -8.65
C ARG A 97 -11.67 15.64 -8.40
N GLN A 98 -11.44 14.85 -9.44
CA GLN A 98 -11.08 13.42 -9.32
C GLN A 98 -9.68 13.25 -8.74
N VAL A 99 -8.75 14.14 -9.08
CA VAL A 99 -7.35 14.06 -8.68
C VAL A 99 -7.01 14.91 -7.46
N ARG A 100 -7.93 15.77 -7.00
CA ARG A 100 -7.71 16.66 -5.86
C ARG A 100 -7.22 15.94 -4.60
N SER A 101 -7.77 14.75 -4.30
CA SER A 101 -7.36 13.97 -3.12
C SER A 101 -5.98 13.33 -3.25
N LEU A 102 -5.43 13.23 -4.47
CA LEU A 102 -4.08 12.74 -4.72
C LEU A 102 -3.02 13.82 -4.51
N ASN A 103 -3.43 15.10 -4.39
CA ASN A 103 -2.50 16.20 -4.18
C ASN A 103 -1.76 16.06 -2.84
N GLY A 104 -0.43 16.18 -2.88
CA GLY A 104 0.44 16.00 -1.71
C GLY A 104 0.95 14.57 -1.52
N LEU A 105 0.47 13.60 -2.30
CA LEU A 105 1.09 12.27 -2.37
C LEU A 105 2.28 12.27 -3.32
N GLU A 106 3.25 11.39 -3.08
CA GLU A 106 4.38 11.17 -3.99
C GLU A 106 3.92 10.63 -5.35
N SER A 107 4.61 11.01 -6.42
CA SER A 107 4.22 10.70 -7.81
C SER A 107 3.94 9.23 -8.06
N ILE A 108 4.73 8.32 -7.46
CA ILE A 108 4.55 6.87 -7.61
C ILE A 108 3.21 6.42 -7.00
N TYR A 109 2.87 6.91 -5.80
CA TYR A 109 1.61 6.56 -5.14
C TYR A 109 0.39 7.14 -5.85
N GLN A 110 0.51 8.32 -6.46
CA GLN A 110 -0.57 8.89 -7.27
C GLN A 110 -0.98 7.92 -8.40
N CYS A 111 -0.01 7.35 -9.12
CA CYS A 111 -0.26 6.36 -10.17
C CYS A 111 -0.90 5.08 -9.61
N GLN A 112 -0.33 4.53 -8.53
CA GLN A 112 -0.84 3.30 -7.93
C GLN A 112 -2.27 3.43 -7.43
N ILE A 113 -2.59 4.53 -6.74
CA ILE A 113 -3.94 4.79 -6.20
C ILE A 113 -4.91 5.06 -7.34
N TRP A 114 -4.50 5.78 -8.37
CA TRP A 114 -5.34 6.03 -9.54
C TRP A 114 -5.70 4.72 -10.27
N THR A 115 -4.71 3.86 -10.55
CA THR A 115 -4.95 2.55 -11.19
C THR A 115 -5.90 1.70 -10.35
N LYS A 116 -5.70 1.63 -9.03
CA LYS A 116 -6.64 0.92 -8.13
C LYS A 116 -8.04 1.52 -8.16
N ALA A 117 -8.17 2.84 -8.17
CA ALA A 117 -9.48 3.50 -8.27
C ALA A 117 -10.19 3.18 -9.60
N VAL A 118 -9.45 3.08 -10.70
CA VAL A 118 -9.96 2.64 -12.01
C VAL A 118 -10.45 1.19 -11.96
N ASP A 119 -9.68 0.29 -11.33
CA ASP A 119 -10.06 -1.11 -11.17
C ASP A 119 -11.35 -1.24 -10.34
N VAL A 120 -11.45 -0.50 -9.23
CA VAL A 120 -12.66 -0.44 -8.38
C VAL A 120 -13.86 0.15 -9.13
N ALA A 121 -13.63 1.07 -10.07
CA ALA A 121 -14.67 1.61 -10.93
C ALA A 121 -15.10 0.64 -12.05
N GLY A 122 -14.44 -0.50 -12.22
CA GLY A 122 -14.74 -1.46 -13.29
C GLY A 122 -14.12 -1.08 -14.63
N GLY A 123 -12.94 -0.45 -14.62
CA GLY A 123 -12.23 -0.07 -15.85
C GLY A 123 -12.82 1.13 -16.56
N VAL A 124 -13.51 2.02 -15.83
CA VAL A 124 -13.98 3.32 -16.34
C VAL A 124 -13.37 4.46 -15.53
N VAL A 125 -13.54 5.70 -16.01
CA VAL A 125 -13.04 6.88 -15.30
C VAL A 125 -13.67 6.95 -13.89
N PRO A 126 -12.87 6.89 -12.81
CA PRO A 126 -13.39 6.82 -11.45
C PRO A 126 -14.01 8.15 -11.01
N SER A 127 -15.03 8.08 -10.15
CA SER A 127 -15.58 9.28 -9.50
C SER A 127 -14.60 9.82 -8.44
N SER A 128 -14.68 11.13 -8.14
CA SER A 128 -13.84 11.73 -7.09
C SER A 128 -14.04 11.09 -5.71
N ARG A 129 -15.21 10.48 -5.46
CA ARG A 129 -15.49 9.77 -4.21
C ARG A 129 -14.71 8.47 -4.12
N ILE A 130 -14.62 7.70 -5.21
CA ILE A 130 -13.84 6.45 -5.27
C ILE A 130 -12.37 6.76 -5.05
N VAL A 131 -11.82 7.76 -5.77
CA VAL A 131 -10.41 8.16 -5.61
C VAL A 131 -10.13 8.61 -4.17
N LYS A 132 -11.02 9.40 -3.57
CA LYS A 132 -10.87 9.85 -2.18
C LYS A 132 -10.87 8.67 -1.18
N GLU A 133 -11.72 7.68 -1.40
CA GLU A 133 -11.77 6.47 -0.56
C GLU A 133 -10.50 5.64 -0.69
N GLU A 134 -9.96 5.47 -1.90
CA GLU A 134 -8.71 4.76 -2.11
C GLU A 134 -7.49 5.49 -1.50
N VAL A 135 -7.47 6.83 -1.55
CA VAL A 135 -6.48 7.64 -0.82
C VAL A 135 -6.59 7.41 0.68
N ARG A 136 -7.81 7.40 1.22
CA ARG A 136 -8.04 7.15 2.65
C ARG A 136 -7.54 5.77 3.04
N ARG A 137 -7.89 4.71 2.30
CA ARG A 137 -7.42 3.34 2.54
C ARG A 137 -5.89 3.23 2.47
N PHE A 138 -5.27 3.95 1.53
CA PHE A 138 -3.81 4.01 1.42
C PHE A 138 -3.18 4.67 2.65
N GLN A 139 -3.75 5.78 3.12
CA GLN A 139 -3.29 6.46 4.33
C GLN A 139 -3.51 5.62 5.60
N GLU A 140 -4.65 4.93 5.72
CA GLU A 140 -4.93 4.01 6.83
C GLU A 140 -3.96 2.84 6.86
N LYS A 141 -3.58 2.27 5.71
CA LYS A 141 -2.53 1.22 5.65
C LYS A 141 -1.15 1.75 6.05
N LYS A 142 -0.85 3.01 5.76
CA LYS A 142 0.41 3.63 6.18
C LYS A 142 0.42 3.98 7.68
N ILE A 143 -0.74 4.22 8.27
CA ILE A 143 -0.92 4.63 9.68
C ILE A 143 -1.19 3.43 10.59
N ASN A 144 -1.68 2.30 10.07
CA ASN A 144 -1.80 1.06 10.82
C ASN A 144 -0.48 0.29 10.68
N PRO A 145 0.48 0.43 11.62
CA PRO A 145 1.60 -0.49 11.67
C PRO A 145 1.06 -1.91 11.75
N LEU A 146 1.84 -2.86 11.25
CA LEU A 146 1.53 -4.27 11.46
C LEU A 146 1.19 -4.48 12.95
N PRO A 147 0.21 -5.34 13.28
CA PRO A 147 -0.30 -5.47 14.65
C PRO A 147 0.72 -6.11 15.62
N PHE A 148 1.98 -6.19 15.22
CA PHE A 148 3.06 -6.82 15.95
C PHE A 148 3.96 -5.76 16.59
N GLN A 149 4.57 -6.12 17.71
CA GLN A 149 5.55 -5.30 18.43
C GLN A 149 6.93 -5.97 18.41
N VAL A 150 8.00 -5.17 18.46
CA VAL A 150 9.36 -5.70 18.65
C VAL A 150 9.44 -6.42 19.99
N GLY A 151 10.01 -7.63 20.01
CA GLY A 151 10.05 -8.53 21.16
C GLY A 151 8.82 -9.44 21.31
N GLU A 152 7.79 -9.28 20.47
CA GLU A 152 6.60 -10.13 20.53
C GLU A 152 6.89 -11.55 20.03
N VAL A 153 6.40 -12.55 20.76
CA VAL A 153 6.52 -13.96 20.38
C VAL A 153 5.35 -14.38 19.48
N CYS A 154 5.69 -14.83 18.28
CA CYS A 154 4.75 -15.29 17.27
C CYS A 154 5.01 -16.74 16.88
N GLN A 155 3.97 -17.42 16.39
CA GLN A 155 4.07 -18.73 15.74
C GLN A 155 4.08 -18.58 14.22
N ILE A 156 5.00 -19.28 13.56
CA ILE A 156 5.14 -19.32 12.11
C ILE A 156 4.05 -20.20 11.50
N ILE A 157 3.33 -19.66 10.51
CA ILE A 157 2.37 -20.39 9.68
C ILE A 157 2.94 -20.54 8.27
N ALA A 158 3.37 -21.75 7.92
CA ALA A 158 3.98 -22.02 6.62
C ALA A 158 3.02 -21.82 5.43
N LYS A 159 1.74 -22.24 5.56
CA LYS A 159 0.75 -22.28 4.47
C LYS A 159 1.40 -22.77 3.15
N ASP A 160 1.46 -21.89 2.14
CA ASP A 160 1.96 -22.18 0.79
C ASP A 160 3.39 -21.66 0.55
N ASN A 161 4.07 -21.17 1.59
CA ASN A 161 5.41 -20.60 1.45
C ASN A 161 6.48 -21.71 1.48
N PRO A 162 7.21 -21.95 0.37
CA PRO A 162 8.23 -22.99 0.29
C PRO A 162 9.44 -22.74 1.21
N GLU A 163 9.74 -21.48 1.53
CA GLU A 163 10.85 -21.11 2.43
C GLU A 163 10.56 -21.52 3.89
N LEU A 164 9.28 -21.69 4.25
CA LEU A 164 8.84 -22.08 5.58
C LEU A 164 8.66 -23.60 5.75
N LYS A 165 9.16 -24.40 4.80
CA LYS A 165 9.01 -25.86 4.83
C LYS A 165 9.67 -26.43 6.09
N GLY A 166 8.86 -27.10 6.92
CA GLY A 166 9.32 -27.67 8.20
C GLY A 166 9.30 -26.71 9.39
N LYS A 167 9.14 -25.40 9.16
CA LYS A 167 9.07 -24.35 10.19
C LYS A 167 7.64 -24.02 10.63
N GLY A 168 6.64 -24.63 10.00
CA GLY A 168 5.25 -24.50 10.42
C GLY A 168 5.07 -24.95 11.88
N GLY A 169 4.48 -24.06 12.68
CA GLY A 169 4.25 -24.28 14.11
C GLY A 169 5.41 -23.87 15.02
N CYS A 170 6.58 -23.52 14.46
CA CYS A 170 7.70 -23.03 15.27
C CYS A 170 7.40 -21.63 15.79
N TRP A 171 7.83 -21.32 17.01
CA TRP A 171 7.81 -19.96 17.54
C TRP A 171 9.01 -19.16 17.03
N CYS A 172 8.84 -17.84 16.98
CA CYS A 172 9.82 -16.85 16.57
C CYS A 172 9.57 -15.55 17.33
N ILE A 173 10.58 -14.70 17.42
CA ILE A 173 10.50 -13.41 18.10
C ILE A 173 10.64 -12.30 17.07
N VAL A 174 9.79 -11.29 17.15
CA VAL A 174 9.83 -10.15 16.23
C VAL A 174 11.03 -9.26 16.55
N ASP A 175 12.00 -9.22 15.64
CA ASP A 175 13.19 -8.37 15.74
C ASP A 175 12.89 -6.95 15.24
N GLN A 176 12.22 -6.84 14.08
CA GLN A 176 11.90 -5.55 13.47
C GLN A 176 10.54 -5.59 12.78
N VAL A 177 9.78 -4.50 12.90
CA VAL A 177 8.48 -4.33 12.23
C VAL A 177 8.65 -3.36 11.05
N GLY A 178 8.55 -3.88 9.83
CA GLY A 178 8.58 -3.08 8.60
C GLY A 178 7.18 -2.64 8.15
N GLU A 179 7.10 -2.01 6.96
CA GLU A 179 5.84 -1.50 6.41
C GLU A 179 4.86 -2.62 5.99
N PHE A 180 5.38 -3.75 5.48
CA PHE A 180 4.57 -4.87 4.96
C PHE A 180 5.00 -6.26 5.46
N SER A 181 6.11 -6.33 6.19
CA SER A 181 6.67 -7.57 6.71
C SER A 181 7.39 -7.32 8.04
N CYS A 182 7.48 -8.35 8.86
CA CYS A 182 8.30 -8.35 10.06
C CYS A 182 9.57 -9.17 9.80
N LYS A 183 10.70 -8.68 10.31
CA LYS A 183 11.89 -9.51 10.50
C LYS A 183 11.70 -10.26 11.82
N VAL A 184 11.80 -11.58 11.78
CA VAL A 184 11.62 -12.44 12.94
C VAL A 184 12.79 -13.40 13.08
N ASN A 185 13.15 -13.71 14.32
CA ASN A 185 14.26 -14.59 14.66
C ASN A 185 13.70 -15.89 15.23
N THR A 186 14.09 -17.03 14.66
CA THR A 186 14.00 -18.33 15.31
C THR A 186 15.32 -18.62 16.04
N TRP A 187 15.36 -19.73 16.77
CA TRP A 187 16.59 -20.16 17.45
C TRP A 187 17.76 -20.46 16.48
N ASP A 188 17.47 -20.78 15.21
CA ASP A 188 18.47 -21.21 14.22
C ASP A 188 18.65 -20.27 13.02
N SER A 189 17.74 -19.34 12.76
CA SER A 189 17.76 -18.50 11.56
C SER A 189 16.90 -17.24 11.70
N GLU A 190 17.11 -16.28 10.81
CA GLU A 190 16.27 -15.10 10.67
C GLU A 190 15.37 -15.21 9.42
N TYR A 191 14.14 -14.70 9.50
CA TYR A 191 13.18 -14.72 8.40
C TYR A 191 12.50 -13.36 8.23
N ILE A 192 12.12 -13.02 7.00
CA ILE A 192 11.30 -11.85 6.70
C ILE A 192 9.91 -12.34 6.30
N LEU A 193 8.95 -12.21 7.21
CA LEU A 193 7.62 -12.80 7.07
C LEU A 193 6.53 -11.74 6.95
N ARG A 194 5.56 -12.02 6.06
CA ARG A 194 4.32 -11.24 5.98
C ARG A 194 3.40 -11.59 7.16
N PRO A 195 2.48 -10.68 7.54
CA PRO A 195 1.53 -10.92 8.63
C PRO A 195 0.70 -12.19 8.48
N GLU A 196 0.40 -12.62 7.25
CA GLU A 196 -0.37 -13.84 6.98
C GLU A 196 0.34 -15.15 7.35
N HIS A 197 1.65 -15.07 7.60
CA HIS A 197 2.53 -16.17 8.05
C HIS A 197 2.90 -16.06 9.54
N LEU A 198 2.37 -15.07 10.25
CA LEU A 198 2.63 -14.85 11.68
C LEU A 198 1.33 -14.90 12.47
N LYS A 199 1.36 -15.61 13.60
CA LYS A 199 0.27 -15.63 14.56
C LYS A 199 0.81 -15.26 15.94
N SER A 200 0.38 -14.12 16.47
CA SER A 200 0.71 -13.74 17.85
C SER A 200 0.25 -14.83 18.83
N LEU A 201 1.13 -15.16 19.77
CA LEU A 201 0.77 -16.03 20.90
C LEU A 201 0.12 -15.24 22.05
N ASN A 202 0.09 -13.90 21.98
CA ASN A 202 -0.48 -12.99 22.98
C ASN A 202 0.09 -13.20 24.39
N TYR A 203 1.39 -13.47 24.46
CA TYR A 203 2.12 -13.56 25.72
C TYR A 203 2.24 -12.20 26.40
N ALA A 204 2.24 -12.21 27.73
CA ALA A 204 2.61 -11.05 28.53
C ALA A 204 4.12 -10.77 28.40
N GLU A 205 4.53 -9.56 28.76
CA GLU A 205 5.94 -9.13 28.66
C GLU A 205 6.93 -10.10 29.34
N HIS A 206 6.60 -10.59 30.53
CA HIS A 206 7.43 -11.57 31.26
C HIS A 206 7.50 -12.94 30.57
N GLU A 207 6.43 -13.36 29.90
CA GLU A 207 6.40 -14.61 29.12
C GLU A 207 7.21 -14.47 27.82
N CYS A 208 7.17 -13.29 27.19
CA CYS A 208 8.04 -12.98 26.06
C CYS A 208 9.53 -13.03 26.45
N GLN A 209 9.89 -12.46 27.61
CA GLN A 209 11.27 -12.51 28.13
C GLN A 209 11.75 -13.95 28.36
N GLN A 210 10.89 -14.83 28.88
CA GLN A 210 11.24 -16.25 29.06
C GLN A 210 11.49 -16.97 27.75
N MET A 211 10.67 -16.69 26.73
CA MET A 211 10.86 -17.25 25.40
C MET A 211 12.13 -16.70 24.73
N GLU A 212 12.46 -15.43 24.97
CA GLU A 212 13.71 -14.81 24.52
C GLU A 212 14.93 -15.48 25.19
N GLU A 213 14.91 -15.67 26.51
CA GLU A 213 15.95 -16.41 27.24
C GLU A 213 16.12 -17.84 26.71
N LEU A 214 15.01 -18.54 26.47
CA LEU A 214 15.01 -19.87 25.86
C LEU A 214 15.63 -19.84 24.46
N GLY A 215 15.28 -18.84 23.64
CA GLY A 215 15.83 -18.64 22.31
C GLY A 215 17.34 -18.45 22.33
N VAL A 216 17.83 -17.56 23.19
CA VAL A 216 19.27 -17.30 23.37
C VAL A 216 20.02 -18.58 23.76
N ARG A 217 19.48 -19.38 24.69
CA ARG A 217 20.06 -20.67 25.09
C ARG A 217 20.16 -21.64 23.90
N MET A 218 19.08 -21.77 23.13
CA MET A 218 19.04 -22.65 21.96
C MET A 218 19.94 -22.16 20.82
N THR A 219 20.01 -20.86 20.56
CA THR A 219 20.89 -20.26 19.54
C THR A 219 22.35 -20.47 19.90
N LYS A 220 22.72 -20.27 21.17
CA LYS A 220 24.10 -20.50 21.63
C LYS A 220 24.56 -21.94 21.39
N LEU A 221 23.68 -22.92 21.64
CA LEU A 221 23.94 -24.33 21.31
C LEU A 221 24.13 -24.52 19.81
N HIS A 222 23.27 -23.91 18.99
CA HIS A 222 23.35 -24.00 17.53
C HIS A 222 24.65 -23.42 16.97
N GLU A 223 25.09 -22.27 17.50
CA GLU A 223 26.31 -21.57 17.09
C GLU A 223 27.60 -22.35 17.37
N THR A 224 27.58 -23.36 18.25
CA THR A 224 28.73 -24.27 18.44
C THR A 224 29.09 -25.03 17.17
N GLY A 225 28.12 -25.26 16.27
CA GLY A 225 28.30 -25.98 15.01
C GLY A 225 28.60 -27.48 15.18
N ALA A 226 28.59 -28.02 16.40
CA ALA A 226 29.00 -29.39 16.71
C ALA A 226 27.81 -30.31 17.05
N LEU A 227 26.57 -29.80 17.02
CA LEU A 227 25.38 -30.55 17.43
C LEU A 227 25.13 -31.77 16.54
N ASP A 228 24.97 -32.93 17.18
CA ASP A 228 24.53 -34.14 16.50
C ASP A 228 23.03 -34.10 16.14
N THR A 229 22.58 -35.13 15.41
CA THR A 229 21.19 -35.26 14.97
C THR A 229 20.19 -35.32 16.13
N ALA A 230 20.57 -35.92 17.27
CA ALA A 230 19.69 -36.06 18.41
C ALA A 230 19.48 -34.72 19.12
N ALA A 231 20.56 -33.95 19.32
CA ALA A 231 20.51 -32.60 19.84
C ALA A 231 19.64 -31.70 18.94
N MET A 232 19.80 -31.81 17.62
CA MET A 232 18.96 -31.09 16.66
C MET A 232 17.47 -31.46 16.76
N TRP A 233 17.13 -32.73 17.02
CA TRP A 233 15.73 -33.13 17.23
C TRP A 233 15.12 -32.53 18.49
N VAL A 234 15.89 -32.48 19.58
CA VAL A 234 15.45 -31.84 20.83
C VAL A 234 15.18 -30.35 20.58
N LEU A 235 16.12 -29.63 19.97
CA LEU A 235 15.94 -28.19 19.68
C LEU A 235 14.76 -27.93 18.74
N ASN A 236 14.59 -28.74 17.69
CA ASN A 236 13.43 -28.64 16.80
C ASN A 236 12.11 -28.93 17.55
N GLY A 237 12.10 -29.84 18.52
CA GLY A 237 10.95 -30.09 19.39
C GLY A 237 10.61 -28.87 20.25
N LEU A 238 11.61 -28.32 20.95
CA LEU A 238 11.46 -27.11 21.79
C LEU A 238 10.99 -25.90 20.98
N SER A 239 11.41 -25.81 19.71
CA SER A 239 11.00 -24.72 18.81
C SER A 239 9.51 -24.71 18.48
N LYS A 240 8.78 -25.80 18.75
CA LYS A 240 7.33 -25.93 18.48
C LYS A 240 6.47 -25.79 19.71
N LEU A 241 7.06 -25.47 20.85
CA LEU A 241 6.32 -25.22 22.09
C LEU A 241 5.48 -23.95 21.95
N THR A 242 4.27 -24.01 22.49
CA THR A 242 3.37 -22.86 22.64
C THR A 242 3.12 -22.52 24.10
N SER A 243 3.89 -23.13 25.01
CA SER A 243 3.96 -22.76 26.42
C SER A 243 5.19 -21.89 26.61
N PRO A 244 5.09 -20.74 27.31
CA PRO A 244 6.24 -19.89 27.61
C PRO A 244 7.19 -20.50 28.65
N TYR A 245 6.80 -21.63 29.25
CA TYR A 245 7.56 -22.36 30.25
C TYR A 245 7.90 -23.76 29.78
N LEU A 246 9.15 -24.18 30.03
CA LEU A 246 9.55 -25.57 29.88
C LEU A 246 9.04 -26.41 31.05
N THR A 247 8.56 -27.61 30.72
CA THR A 247 8.30 -28.65 31.72
C THR A 247 9.62 -29.12 32.35
N GLN A 248 9.54 -29.80 33.49
CA GLN A 248 10.72 -30.34 34.17
C GLN A 248 11.55 -31.28 33.29
N LEU A 249 10.92 -32.02 32.36
CA LEU A 249 11.62 -32.91 31.44
C LEU A 249 12.32 -32.13 30.33
N GLU A 250 11.62 -31.17 29.70
CA GLU A 250 12.18 -30.32 28.64
C GLU A 250 13.37 -29.51 29.15
N GLU A 251 13.28 -28.94 30.35
CA GLU A 251 14.38 -28.20 30.97
C GLU A 251 15.58 -29.12 31.25
N LYS A 252 15.35 -30.36 31.69
CA LYS A 252 16.43 -31.34 31.88
C LYS A 252 17.09 -31.71 30.56
N LEU A 253 16.30 -31.91 29.50
CA LEU A 253 16.83 -32.22 28.17
C LEU A 253 17.71 -31.08 27.65
N LEU A 254 17.23 -29.83 27.75
CA LEU A 254 18.01 -28.67 27.33
C LEU A 254 19.30 -28.52 28.14
N LYS A 255 19.24 -28.68 29.47
CA LYS A 255 20.44 -28.62 30.33
C LYS A 255 21.48 -29.68 30.03
N VAL A 256 21.07 -30.90 29.66
CA VAL A 256 22.01 -31.95 29.25
C VAL A 256 22.74 -31.51 27.99
N LEU A 257 22.04 -30.93 27.01
CA LEU A 257 22.69 -30.40 25.81
C LEU A 257 23.67 -29.26 26.13
N GLU A 258 23.29 -28.35 27.03
CA GLU A 258 24.16 -27.25 27.49
C GLU A 258 25.39 -27.69 28.28
N GLN A 259 25.41 -28.94 28.80
CA GLN A 259 26.56 -29.50 29.50
C GLN A 259 27.50 -30.25 28.55
N GLU A 260 26.95 -30.86 27.50
CA GLU A 260 27.70 -31.65 26.52
C GLU A 260 28.35 -30.79 25.43
N TYR A 261 27.76 -29.64 25.08
CA TYR A 261 28.20 -28.73 24.00
C TYR A 261 28.55 -27.33 24.52
#